data_AF-A0A940FCR9-F1
#
_entry.id   AF-A0A940FCR9-F1
#
_cell.length_a   1.000
_cell.length_b   1.000
_cell.length_c   1.000
_cell.angle_alpha   90.00
_cell.angle_beta   90.00
_cell.angle_gamma   90.00
#
_symmetry.space_group_name_H-M   'P 1'
#
loop_
_entity.id
_entity.type
_entity.pdbx_description
1 polymer ?
#
loop_
_entity_poly.entity_id
_entity_poly.type
_entity_poly.pdbx_seq_one_letter_code
_entity_poly.pdbx_strand_id
1 'polypeptide(L)' 'MSSKATTKKSSKKEAVVTHEVGNYEKHPFFVKKVNKAKAILGRAGLPQQLAAKSR' A
#
# COMPACT_ATOMS: atom_id res chain seq x y z
N MET A 1 16.55 53.61 12.12
CA MET A 1 15.62 52.46 12.18
C MET A 1 15.65 51.78 10.82
N SER A 2 16.33 50.63 10.67
CA SER A 2 16.40 49.90 9.39
C SER A 2 15.81 48.52 9.58
N SER A 3 14.65 48.29 8.97
CA SER A 3 13.92 47.02 8.99
C SER A 3 14.51 46.06 7.97
N LYS A 4 15.19 45.01 8.46
CA LYS A 4 15.72 43.91 7.63
C LYS A 4 14.58 42.94 7.29
N ALA A 5 14.18 42.88 6.03
CA ALA A 5 13.19 41.91 5.56
C ALA A 5 13.79 40.49 5.54
N THR A 6 13.19 39.56 6.28
CA THR A 6 13.56 38.14 6.27
C THR A 6 12.66 37.38 5.30
N THR A 7 13.18 37.12 4.10
CA THR A 7 12.53 36.28 3.09
C THR A 7 12.54 34.83 3.56
N LYS A 8 11.38 34.32 4.02
CA LYS A 8 11.19 32.88 4.29
C LYS A 8 11.27 32.12 2.97
N LYS A 9 12.42 31.46 2.71
CA LYS A 9 12.56 30.48 1.63
C LYS A 9 11.56 29.35 1.90
N SER A 10 10.50 29.28 1.11
CA SER A 10 9.67 28.07 1.03
C SER A 10 10.57 26.96 0.47
N SER A 11 10.92 25.97 1.29
CA SER A 11 11.55 24.75 0.79
C SER A 11 10.55 24.09 -0.16
N LYS A 12 10.82 24.18 -1.46
CA LYS A 12 10.09 23.38 -2.44
C LYS A 12 10.32 21.93 -2.03
N LYS A 13 9.27 21.23 -1.62
CA LYS A 13 9.36 19.80 -1.34
C LYS A 13 9.68 19.13 -2.66
N GLU A 14 10.94 18.73 -2.83
CA GLU A 14 11.36 17.95 -3.98
C GLU A 14 10.56 16.65 -3.98
N ALA A 15 9.99 16.28 -5.14
CA ALA A 15 9.31 15.02 -5.29
C ALA A 15 10.37 13.92 -5.14
N VAL A 16 10.30 13.17 -4.03
CA VAL A 16 11.21 12.05 -3.80
C VAL A 16 10.80 10.93 -4.77
N VAL A 17 11.53 10.80 -5.88
CA VAL A 17 11.35 9.71 -6.84
C VAL A 17 12.16 8.52 -6.32
N THR A 18 11.50 7.59 -5.64
CA THR A 18 12.11 6.32 -5.20
C THR A 18 11.43 5.14 -5.89
N HIS A 19 12.19 4.08 -6.14
CA HIS A 19 11.63 2.79 -6.56
C HIS A 19 11.13 1.95 -5.36
N GLU A 20 11.33 2.46 -4.14
CA GLU A 20 10.89 1.80 -2.91
C GLU A 20 9.40 2.07 -2.71
N VAL A 21 8.59 1.12 -3.18
CA VAL A 21 7.18 1.07 -2.84
C VAL A 21 7.02 0.67 -1.38
N GLY A 22 6.12 1.34 -0.66
CA GLY A 22 5.83 0.99 0.73
C GLY A 22 5.36 -0.45 0.86
N ASN A 23 5.63 -1.11 2.00
CA ASN A 23 5.08 -2.44 2.26
C ASN A 23 3.55 -2.36 2.44
N TYR A 24 2.81 -2.66 1.37
CA TYR A 24 1.36 -2.66 1.35
C TYR A 24 0.72 -3.95 1.88
N GLU A 25 1.50 -5.00 2.17
CA GLU A 25 0.97 -6.27 2.68
C GLU A 25 0.22 -6.09 3.99
N LYS A 26 0.69 -5.15 4.83
CA LYS A 26 0.08 -4.81 6.12
C LYS A 26 -0.96 -3.68 6.02
N HIS A 27 -1.18 -3.12 4.84
CA HIS A 27 -2.11 -2.01 4.70
C HIS A 27 -3.56 -2.51 4.93
N PRO A 28 -4.37 -1.82 5.77
CA PRO A 28 -5.68 -2.31 6.20
C PRO A 28 -6.63 -2.71 5.06
N PHE A 29 -6.53 -2.05 3.91
CA PHE A 29 -7.28 -2.38 2.70
C PHE A 29 -7.02 -3.80 2.21
N PHE A 30 -5.74 -4.19 2.07
CA PHE A 30 -5.36 -5.50 1.56
C PHE A 30 -5.66 -6.59 2.59
N VAL A 31 -5.40 -6.33 3.88
CA VAL A 31 -5.73 -7.25 4.97
C VAL A 31 -7.22 -7.60 4.98
N LYS A 32 -8.11 -6.59 4.87
CA LYS A 32 -9.56 -6.81 4.81
C LYS A 32 -9.97 -7.66 3.59
N LYS A 33 -9.35 -7.42 2.42
CA LYS A 33 -9.63 -8.19 1.20
C LYS A 33 -9.15 -9.64 1.32
N VAL A 34 -7.94 -9.85 1.82
CA VAL A 34 -7.36 -11.18 2.03
C VAL A 34 -8.23 -11.99 3.01
N ASN A 35 -8.66 -11.39 4.12
CA ASN A 35 -9.52 -12.09 5.09
C ASN A 35 -10.87 -12.49 4.48
N LYS A 36 -11.49 -11.61 3.68
CA LYS A 36 -12.73 -11.94 2.96
C LYS A 36 -12.53 -13.06 1.95
N ALA A 37 -11.45 -13.01 1.15
CA ALA A 37 -11.13 -14.05 0.19
C ALA A 37 -10.90 -15.41 0.87
N LYS A 38 -10.16 -15.44 1.99
CA LYS A 38 -9.95 -16.65 2.80
C LYS A 38 -11.27 -17.22 3.32
N ALA A 39 -12.18 -16.37 3.81
CA ALA A 39 -13.49 -16.81 4.28
C ALA A 39 -14.36 -17.42 3.15
N ILE A 40 -14.30 -16.84 1.95
CA ILE A 40 -15.00 -17.38 0.77
C ILE A 40 -14.41 -18.74 0.39
N LEU A 41 -13.09 -18.85 0.28
CA LEU A 41 -12.40 -20.11 -0.06
C LEU A 41 -12.63 -21.20 0.99
N GLY A 42 -12.70 -20.84 2.27
CA GLY A 42 -13.03 -21.78 3.34
C GLY A 42 -14.45 -22.35 3.24
N ARG A 43 -15.39 -21.61 2.63
CA ARG A 43 -16.79 -22.04 2.46
C ARG A 43 -17.03 -22.75 1.14
N ALA A 44 -16.52 -22.21 0.04
CA ALA A 44 -16.77 -22.69 -1.32
C ALA A 44 -15.69 -23.66 -1.83
N GLY A 45 -14.55 -23.75 -1.14
CA GLY A 45 -13.38 -24.49 -1.61
C GLY A 45 -12.60 -23.74 -2.69
N LEU A 46 -11.53 -24.36 -3.16
CA LEU A 46 -10.78 -23.89 -4.32
C LEU A 46 -11.45 -24.41 -5.61
N PRO A 47 -11.49 -23.61 -6.68
CA PRO A 47 -11.87 -24.09 -8.01
C PRO A 47 -11.06 -25.34 -8.40
N GLN A 48 -11.71 -26.31 -9.04
CA GLN A 48 -11.08 -27.60 -9.37
C GLN A 48 -9.80 -27.45 -10.22
N GLN A 49 -9.73 -26.41 -11.07
CA GLN A 49 -8.55 -26.04 -11.85
C GLN A 49 -7.34 -25.67 -10.98
N LEU A 50 -7.57 -25.12 -9.79
CA LEU A 50 -6.54 -24.73 -8.84
C LEU A 50 -6.27 -25.86 -7.82
N ALA A 51 -7.29 -26.62 -7.45
CA ALA A 51 -7.16 -27.78 -6.57
C ALA A 51 -6.38 -28.94 -7.24
N ALA A 52 -6.51 -29.13 -8.55
CA ALA A 52 -5.81 -30.19 -9.28
C ALA A 52 -4.30 -29.95 -9.40
N LYS A 53 -3.84 -28.69 -9.28
CA LYS A 53 -2.42 -28.33 -9.40
C LYS A 53 -1.62 -28.55 -8.10
N SER A 54 -2.28 -28.94 -7.01
CA SER A 54 -1.62 -29.22 -5.72
C SER A 54 -1.33 -30.71 -5.48
N ARG A 55 -1.39 -31.56 -6.52
CA ARG A 55 -0.97 -32.96 -6.48
C ARG A 55 0.21 -33.19 -7.40
#